data_AF-A0A2G9T3X6-F1
#
_entry.id   AF-A0A2G9T3X6-F1
#
_cell.length_a   1.000
_cell.length_b   1.000
_cell.length_c   1.000
_cell.angle_alpha   90.00
_cell.angle_beta   90.00
_cell.angle_gamma   90.00
#
_symmetry.space_group_name_H-M   'P 1'
#
loop_
_entity.id
_entity.type
_entity.pdbx_description
1 polymer ?
#
loop_
_entity_poly.entity_id
_entity_poly.type
_entity_poly.pdbx_seq_one_letter_code
_entity_poly.pdbx_strand_id
1 'polypeptide(L)'
;MFLTRSEYDRGVNTFSPEGRLFQVEYAIEAVKLGSTSIGIRTKEGVLLAAEKRSTSKLMVNDAIEKISKVDEHVGVTFAGLIADSRTLVERAQIEAQNFWFTYNRKIRIEDVTQSVANLALQFGDDDVK
;
A
#
# COMPACT_ATOMS: atom_id res chain seq x y z
N MET A 1 4.16 -13.45 -20.40
CA MET A 1 5.57 -13.65 -20.80
C MET A 1 5.95 -12.49 -21.69
N PHE A 2 6.56 -11.46 -21.12
CA PHE A 2 7.02 -10.28 -21.87
C PHE A 2 8.32 -10.65 -22.59
N LEU A 3 8.24 -10.87 -23.90
CA LEU A 3 9.40 -11.18 -24.74
C LEU A 3 10.09 -9.87 -25.15
N THR A 4 11.40 -9.84 -24.90
CA THR A 4 12.45 -9.06 -25.58
C THR A 4 12.43 -7.52 -25.43
N ARG A 5 13.05 -7.01 -24.36
CA ARG A 5 14.24 -6.11 -24.40
C ARG A 5 14.73 -5.86 -22.96
N SER A 6 15.75 -6.62 -22.55
CA SER A 6 16.41 -6.59 -21.21
C SER A 6 17.13 -5.27 -20.86
N GLU A 7 16.92 -4.21 -21.63
CA GLU A 7 17.61 -2.92 -21.41
C GLU A 7 16.75 -1.93 -20.62
N TYR A 8 15.42 -1.96 -20.78
CA TYR A 8 14.52 -0.96 -20.16
C TYR A 8 14.03 -1.36 -18.77
N ASP A 9 14.37 -2.55 -18.29
CA ASP A 9 14.03 -3.02 -16.94
C ASP A 9 15.19 -2.89 -15.94
N ARG A 10 16.38 -2.45 -16.37
CA ARG A 10 17.54 -2.33 -15.48
C ARG A 10 17.51 -1.09 -14.58
N GLY A 11 17.00 0.03 -15.09
CA GLY A 11 16.87 1.27 -14.33
C GLY A 11 15.48 1.42 -13.73
N VAL A 12 15.40 1.97 -12.51
CA VAL A 12 14.11 2.20 -11.82
C VAL A 12 13.23 3.19 -12.59
N ASN A 13 13.86 4.24 -13.15
CA ASN A 13 13.18 5.34 -13.85
C ASN A 13 13.38 5.28 -15.38
N THR A 14 13.60 4.08 -15.95
CA THR A 14 13.79 3.91 -17.40
C THR A 14 12.46 3.65 -18.10
N PHE A 15 12.10 4.50 -19.06
CA PHE A 15 10.89 4.33 -19.87
C PHE A 15 11.13 3.36 -21.03
N SER A 16 10.16 2.47 -21.28
CA SER A 16 10.12 1.65 -22.49
C SER A 16 9.81 2.50 -23.73
N PRO A 17 10.04 1.99 -24.96
CA PRO A 17 9.65 2.68 -26.20
C PRO A 17 8.16 3.04 -26.27
N GLU A 18 7.31 2.32 -25.55
CA GLU A 18 5.87 2.54 -25.43
C GLU A 18 5.50 3.50 -24.29
N GLY A 19 6.48 4.07 -23.59
CA GLY A 19 6.26 5.02 -22.49
C GLY A 19 5.89 4.36 -21.16
N ARG A 20 6.24 3.08 -20.96
CA ARG A 20 5.88 2.31 -19.75
C ARG A 20 7.06 2.22 -18.78
N LEU A 21 6.76 2.16 -17.48
CA LEU A 21 7.74 1.87 -16.43
C LEU A 21 7.61 0.41 -16.00
N PHE A 22 8.51 -0.45 -16.49
CA PHE A 22 8.42 -1.89 -16.24
C PHE A 22 8.54 -2.25 -14.75
N GLN A 23 9.29 -1.49 -13.95
CA GLN A 23 9.38 -1.73 -12.50
C GLN A 23 8.03 -1.59 -11.78
N VAL A 24 7.21 -0.61 -12.19
CA VAL A 24 5.86 -0.43 -11.65
C VAL A 24 4.95 -1.61 -12.04
N GLU A 25 5.08 -2.08 -13.28
CA GLU A 25 4.27 -3.21 -13.75
C GLU A 25 4.66 -4.51 -13.05
N TYR A 26 5.94 -4.75 -12.83
CA TYR A 26 6.42 -5.89 -12.05
C TYR A 26 5.89 -5.84 -10.61
N ALA A 27 5.85 -4.65 -9.98
CA ALA A 27 5.25 -4.47 -8.67
C ALA A 27 3.75 -4.80 -8.68
N ILE A 28 3.00 -4.37 -9.71
CA ILE A 28 1.58 -4.71 -9.87
C ILE A 28 1.37 -6.22 -10.00
N GLU A 29 2.22 -6.92 -10.75
CA GLU A 29 2.15 -8.39 -10.83
C GLU A 29 2.47 -9.05 -9.49
N ALA A 30 3.42 -8.51 -8.71
CA ALA A 30 3.73 -9.01 -7.38
C ALA A 30 2.55 -8.86 -6.40
N VAL A 31 1.76 -7.79 -6.50
CA VAL A 31 0.55 -7.60 -5.69
C VAL A 31 -0.46 -8.74 -5.90
N LYS A 32 -0.59 -9.25 -7.14
CA LYS A 32 -1.52 -10.34 -7.47
C LYS A 32 -1.16 -11.67 -6.80
N LEU A 33 0.10 -11.86 -6.38
CA LEU A 33 0.54 -13.04 -5.64
C LEU A 33 0.16 -12.97 -4.15
N GLY A 34 -0.20 -11.79 -3.65
CA GLY A 34 -0.62 -11.56 -2.28
C GLY A 34 -1.95 -12.23 -1.92
N SER A 35 -2.25 -12.30 -0.61
CA SER A 35 -3.57 -12.73 -0.15
C SER A 35 -4.62 -11.64 -0.36
N THR A 36 -5.84 -12.09 -0.65
CA THR A 36 -6.94 -11.23 -1.10
C THR A 36 -7.37 -10.25 0.00
N SER A 37 -7.66 -9.00 -0.37
CA SER A 37 -8.32 -8.01 0.48
C SER A 37 -9.47 -7.36 -0.27
N ILE A 38 -10.58 -7.10 0.42
CA ILE A 38 -11.84 -6.59 -0.15
C ILE A 38 -12.35 -5.45 0.73
N GLY A 39 -12.81 -4.37 0.09
CA GLY A 39 -13.54 -3.28 0.73
C GLY A 39 -14.92 -3.10 0.10
N ILE A 40 -15.97 -3.05 0.91
CA ILE A 40 -17.36 -2.85 0.46
C ILE A 40 -17.89 -1.59 1.11
N ARG A 41 -18.37 -0.64 0.30
CA ARG A 41 -19.09 0.55 0.75
C ARG A 41 -20.60 0.31 0.64
N THR A 42 -21.33 0.59 1.72
CA THR A 42 -22.79 0.61 1.75
C THR A 42 -23.29 2.01 2.08
N LYS A 43 -24.60 2.17 2.28
CA LYS A 43 -25.19 3.44 2.74
C LYS A 43 -24.94 3.68 4.22
N GLU A 44 -24.76 2.61 4.99
CA GLU A 44 -24.61 2.58 6.44
C GLU A 44 -23.15 2.68 6.86
N GLY A 45 -22.20 2.26 6.01
CA GLY A 45 -20.79 2.31 6.34
C GLY A 45 -19.88 1.61 5.33
N VAL A 46 -18.73 1.18 5.81
CA VAL A 46 -17.71 0.47 5.02
C VAL A 46 -17.29 -0.79 5.77
N LEU A 47 -17.12 -1.88 5.03
CA LEU A 47 -16.61 -3.15 5.54
C LEU A 47 -15.30 -3.49 4.84
N LEU A 48 -14.28 -3.86 5.61
CA LEU A 48 -13.01 -4.38 5.12
C LEU A 48 -12.89 -5.86 5.51
N ALA A 49 -12.50 -6.70 4.56
CA ALA A 49 -12.24 -8.12 4.76
C ALA A 49 -10.90 -8.49 4.13
N ALA A 50 -10.13 -9.35 4.78
CA ALA A 50 -8.84 -9.79 4.28
C ALA A 50 -8.61 -11.27 4.55
N GLU A 51 -8.07 -11.96 3.55
CA GLU A 51 -7.65 -13.35 3.63
C GLU A 51 -6.32 -13.46 4.40
N LYS A 52 -6.32 -14.20 5.50
CA LYS A 52 -5.11 -14.63 6.21
C LYS A 52 -4.75 -16.05 5.77
N ARG A 53 -3.67 -16.20 4.99
CA ARG A 53 -3.17 -17.52 4.59
C ARG A 53 -2.25 -18.07 5.67
N SER A 54 -2.71 -19.09 6.39
CA SER A 54 -1.90 -19.83 7.36
C SER A 54 -1.24 -21.02 6.67
N THR A 55 0.09 -21.06 6.63
CA THR A 55 0.82 -22.17 5.99
C THR A 55 1.02 -23.36 6.93
N SER A 56 0.87 -23.15 8.24
CA SER A 56 1.05 -24.18 9.26
C SER A 56 0.13 -23.95 10.45
N LYS A 57 -0.36 -25.05 11.05
CA LYS A 57 -1.15 -25.03 12.29
C LYS A 57 -0.37 -24.48 13.50
N LEU A 58 0.95 -24.37 13.40
CA LEU A 58 1.80 -23.79 14.44
C LEU A 58 1.80 -22.25 14.41
N MET A 59 1.27 -21.63 13.35
CA MET A 59 1.21 -20.18 13.25
C MET A 59 0.09 -19.62 14.13
N VAL A 60 0.41 -18.59 14.90
CA VAL A 60 -0.57 -17.79 15.63
C VAL A 60 -1.24 -16.84 14.63
N ASN A 61 -2.45 -17.17 14.18
CA ASN A 61 -3.17 -16.41 13.14
C ASN A 61 -3.41 -14.94 13.51
N ASP A 62 -3.50 -14.64 14.80
CA ASP A 62 -3.71 -13.27 15.29
C ASP A 62 -2.46 -12.40 15.12
N ALA A 63 -1.27 -12.99 15.06
CA ALA A 63 -0.02 -12.26 14.81
C ALA A 63 0.08 -11.73 13.37
N ILE A 64 -0.71 -12.28 12.43
CA ILE A 64 -0.78 -11.79 11.06
C ILE A 64 -1.82 -10.67 11.00
N GLU A 65 -1.36 -9.42 11.03
CA GLU A 65 -2.20 -8.25 10.82
C GLU A 65 -2.34 -7.94 9.32
N LYS A 66 -3.59 -7.89 8.85
CA LYS A 66 -3.96 -7.56 7.45
C LYS A 66 -4.96 -6.41 7.35
N ILE A 67 -5.51 -6.01 8.50
CA ILE A 67 -6.40 -4.87 8.65
C ILE A 67 -5.83 -4.09 9.84
N SER A 68 -5.51 -2.82 9.61
CA SER A 68 -4.88 -1.97 10.60
C SER A 68 -5.68 -0.69 10.77
N LYS A 69 -5.78 -0.23 12.02
CA LYS A 69 -6.43 1.03 12.36
C LYS A 69 -5.46 2.18 12.11
N VAL A 70 -5.87 3.17 11.32
CA VAL A 70 -5.10 4.41 11.11
C VAL A 70 -5.57 5.50 12.08
N ASP A 71 -6.88 5.64 12.22
CA ASP A 71 -7.52 6.56 13.17
C ASP A 71 -8.86 5.94 13.62
N GLU A 72 -9.59 6.55 14.56
CA GLU A 72 -10.89 6.07 15.02
C GLU A 72 -11.91 5.81 13.91
N HIS A 73 -11.88 6.61 12.85
CA HIS A 73 -12.80 6.53 11.70
C HIS A 73 -12.12 6.02 10.42
N VAL A 74 -10.86 5.56 10.50
CA VAL A 74 -10.07 5.14 9.33
C VAL A 74 -9.44 3.77 9.56
N GLY A 75 -9.84 2.81 8.73
CA GLY A 75 -9.22 1.49 8.66
C GLY A 75 -8.57 1.27 7.29
N VAL A 76 -7.49 0.49 7.27
CA VAL A 76 -6.76 0.12 6.05
C VAL A 76 -6.63 -1.38 5.98
N THR A 77 -6.75 -1.93 4.77
CA THR A 77 -6.29 -3.27 4.41
C THR A 77 -5.42 -3.19 3.17
N PHE A 78 -4.56 -4.18 2.96
CA PHE A 78 -3.58 -4.17 1.88
C PHE A 78 -3.43 -5.56 1.26
N ALA A 79 -3.06 -5.61 -0.02
CA ALA A 79 -2.67 -6.81 -0.75
C ALA A 79 -1.22 -6.69 -1.21
N GLY A 80 -0.55 -7.83 -1.43
CA GLY A 80 0.88 -7.87 -1.75
C GLY A 80 1.75 -8.09 -0.51
N LEU A 81 2.91 -7.43 -0.48
CA LEU A 81 3.94 -7.66 0.54
C LEU A 81 3.59 -6.96 1.86
N ILE A 82 3.55 -7.74 2.95
CA ILE A 82 3.20 -7.24 4.29
C ILE A 82 4.24 -6.24 4.80
N ALA A 83 5.52 -6.40 4.45
CA ALA A 83 6.59 -5.51 4.90
C ALA A 83 6.35 -4.06 4.47
N ASP A 84 6.09 -3.83 3.19
CA ASP A 84 5.90 -2.48 2.62
C ASP A 84 4.64 -1.81 3.18
N SER A 85 3.58 -2.59 3.41
CA SER A 85 2.34 -2.07 3.98
C SER A 85 2.51 -1.47 5.37
N ARG A 86 3.45 -1.96 6.18
CA ARG A 86 3.69 -1.43 7.54
C ARG A 86 4.16 0.01 7.49
N THR A 87 5.13 0.30 6.61
CA THR A 87 5.64 1.66 6.41
C THR A 87 4.55 2.60 5.90
N LEU A 88 3.68 2.13 4.99
CA LEU A 88 2.57 2.94 4.47
C LEU A 88 1.49 3.21 5.54
N VAL A 89 1.18 2.22 6.39
CA VAL A 89 0.23 2.38 7.50
C VAL A 89 0.78 3.33 8.55
N GLU A 90 2.07 3.23 8.89
CA GLU A 90 2.73 4.14 9.84
C GLU A 90 2.70 5.59 9.31
N ARG A 91 3.01 5.80 8.03
CA ARG A 91 2.90 7.13 7.40
C ARG A 91 1.49 7.69 7.49
N ALA A 92 0.47 6.85 7.28
CA ALA A 92 -0.94 7.23 7.38
C ALA A 92 -1.32 7.62 8.82
N GLN A 93 -0.86 6.86 9.82
CA GLN A 93 -1.09 7.14 11.23
C GLN A 93 -0.44 8.47 11.64
N ILE A 94 0.82 8.69 11.26
CA ILE A 94 1.54 9.95 11.52
C ILE A 94 0.79 11.13 10.89
N GLU A 95 0.34 11.01 9.64
CA GLU A 95 -0.44 12.07 8.99
C GLU A 95 -1.72 12.40 9.75
N ALA A 96 -2.48 11.36 10.12
CA ALA A 96 -3.74 11.54 10.83
C ALA A 96 -3.54 12.25 12.18
N GLN A 97 -2.53 11.86 12.95
CA GLN A 97 -2.21 12.49 14.23
C GLN A 97 -1.71 13.92 14.06
N ASN A 98 -0.84 14.19 13.08
CA ASN A 98 -0.35 15.54 12.79
C ASN A 98 -1.48 16.48 12.38
N PHE A 99 -2.41 15.99 11.56
CA PHE A 99 -3.57 16.76 11.14
C PHE A 99 -4.52 17.06 12.31
N TRP A 100 -4.76 16.07 13.17
CA TRP A 100 -5.53 16.29 14.39
C TRP A 100 -4.85 17.30 15.32
N PHE A 101 -3.54 17.17 15.54
CA PHE A 101 -2.77 18.11 16.34
C PHE A 101 -2.82 19.54 15.79
N THR A 102 -2.72 19.71 14.48
CA THR A 102 -2.64 21.02 13.83
C THR A 102 -4.01 21.69 13.70
N TYR A 103 -5.05 20.94 13.34
CA TYR A 103 -6.35 21.47 12.97
C TYR A 103 -7.47 21.11 13.96
N ASN A 104 -7.17 20.34 15.01
CA ASN A 104 -8.11 19.84 16.01
C ASN A 104 -9.39 19.24 15.41
N ARG A 105 -9.25 18.50 14.30
CA ARG A 105 -10.35 17.83 13.61
C ARG A 105 -9.90 16.51 13.00
N LYS A 106 -10.86 15.61 12.79
CA LYS A 106 -10.62 14.32 12.13
C LYS A 106 -10.18 14.53 10.67
N ILE A 107 -9.13 13.84 10.26
CA ILE A 107 -8.60 13.91 8.89
C ILE A 107 -9.59 13.28 7.89
N ARG A 108 -9.66 13.81 6.66
CA ARG A 108 -10.49 13.19 5.61
C ARG A 108 -9.77 11.99 5.01
N ILE A 109 -10.53 11.00 4.52
CA ILE A 109 -9.98 9.81 3.87
C ILE A 109 -9.09 10.17 2.66
N GLU A 110 -9.51 11.18 1.90
CA GLU A 110 -8.78 11.71 0.74
C GLU A 110 -7.39 12.25 1.14
N ASP A 111 -7.31 13.01 2.24
CA ASP A 111 -6.06 13.61 2.71
C ASP A 111 -5.06 12.54 3.16
N VAL A 112 -5.54 11.52 3.91
CA VAL A 112 -4.72 10.36 4.29
C VAL A 112 -4.22 9.62 3.05
N THR A 113 -5.13 9.37 2.10
CA THR A 113 -4.81 8.63 0.87
C THR A 113 -3.76 9.36 0.05
N GLN A 114 -3.90 10.69 -0.09
CA GLN A 114 -2.93 11.53 -0.80
C GLN A 114 -1.55 11.48 -0.13
N SER A 115 -1.51 11.54 1.20
CA SER A 115 -0.26 11.48 1.97
C SER A 115 0.49 10.16 1.76
N VAL A 116 -0.24 9.03 1.80
CA VAL A 116 0.31 7.70 1.52
C VAL A 116 0.74 7.56 0.06
N ALA A 117 -0.07 8.07 -0.88
CA ALA A 117 0.26 8.05 -2.31
C ALA A 117 1.53 8.86 -2.62
N ASN A 118 1.71 10.01 -1.97
CA ASN A 118 2.92 10.81 -2.12
C ASN A 118 4.16 10.04 -1.67
N LEU A 119 4.11 9.36 -0.53
CA LEU A 119 5.21 8.49 -0.08
C LEU A 119 5.44 7.33 -1.07
N ALA A 120 4.37 6.71 -1.55
CA ALA A 120 4.48 5.59 -2.49
C ALA A 120 5.06 6.01 -3.86
N LEU A 121 4.88 7.27 -4.28
CA LEU A 121 5.42 7.81 -5.53
C LEU A 121 6.89 8.24 -5.44
N GLN A 122 7.43 8.47 -4.23
CA GLN A 122 8.82 8.87 -4.00
C GLN A 122 9.84 7.72 -4.19
N PHE A 123 9.46 6.63 -4.87
CA PHE A 123 10.38 5.54 -5.17
C PHE A 123 11.29 5.95 -6.34
N GLY A 124 12.60 5.70 -6.20
CA GLY A 124 13.56 6.00 -7.26
C GLY A 124 13.99 7.46 -7.34
N ASP A 125 13.55 8.32 -6.42
CA ASP A 125 14.34 9.50 -6.08
C ASP A 125 15.60 8.95 -5.39
N ASP A 126 16.71 8.89 -6.13
CA ASP A 126 18.01 8.70 -5.53
C ASP A 126 18.10 9.74 -4.41
N ASP A 127 18.49 9.32 -3.20
CA ASP A 127 19.06 10.24 -2.23
C ASP A 127 20.23 10.92 -2.96
N VAL A 128 19.95 12.09 -3.57
CA VAL A 128 20.96 12.99 -4.10
C VAL A 128 21.72 13.47 -2.87
N LYS A 129 22.72 12.68 -2.49
CA LYS A 129 23.84 13.09 -1.67
C LYS A 129 25.00 13.44 -2.58
#